data_AF-A0A385DJ22-F1
#
_entry.id   AF-A0A385DJ22-F1
#
_cell.length_a   1.000
_cell.length_b   1.000
_cell.length_c   1.000
_cell.angle_alpha   90.00
_cell.angle_beta   90.00
_cell.angle_gamma   90.00
#
_symmetry.space_group_name_H-M   'P 1'
#
loop_
_entity.id
_entity.type
_entity.pdbx_description
1 polymer ?
#
loop_
_entity_poly.entity_id
_entity_poly.type
_entity_poly.pdbx_seq_one_letter_code
_entity_poly.pdbx_strand_id
1 'polypeptide(L)'
;MQHQEQHDQEAARLIAEAYTDDVPAVTRYRDTTPPTPTGAAPVPQPGARAPMSQRATDISVMTLSAGVASLPLGGGAALVLWQLSSVNPAVLALAAAAPVGLAGALGIAARMIGRAVRDGAAALPPSEVHHHHTGPTLVQNTAYDQRTTRGVIARTGDTHRTR
;
A
#
# COMPACT_ATOMS: atom_id res chain seq x y z
N MET A 1 -14.61 70.26 18.38
CA MET A 1 -15.88 70.22 17.63
C MET A 1 -15.63 70.11 16.12
N GLN A 2 -14.76 70.92 15.52
CA GLN A 2 -14.44 70.86 14.08
C GLN A 2 -13.90 69.50 13.57
N HIS A 3 -13.08 68.78 14.35
CA HIS A 3 -12.61 67.45 13.93
C HIS A 3 -13.74 66.41 13.87
N GLN A 4 -14.74 66.50 14.75
CA GLN A 4 -15.87 65.57 14.76
C GLN A 4 -16.72 65.74 13.50
N GLU A 5 -16.98 66.98 13.11
CA GLU A 5 -17.72 67.31 11.89
C GLU A 5 -16.98 66.83 10.63
N GLN A 6 -15.65 66.90 10.61
CA GLN A 6 -14.83 66.37 9.52
C GLN A 6 -14.92 64.84 9.44
N HIS A 7 -14.85 64.14 10.58
CA HIS A 7 -15.02 62.69 10.62
C HIS A 7 -16.41 62.25 10.16
N ASP A 8 -17.44 62.98 10.56
CA ASP A 8 -18.83 62.66 10.18
C ASP A 8 -19.05 62.89 8.67
N GLN A 9 -18.45 63.94 8.10
CA GLN A 9 -18.48 64.21 6.66
C GLN A 9 -17.68 63.18 5.85
N GLU A 10 -16.51 62.77 6.34
CA GLU A 10 -15.68 61.75 5.71
C GLU A 10 -16.37 60.37 5.75
N ALA A 11 -16.99 60.02 6.88
CA ALA A 11 -17.79 58.81 7.01
C ALA A 11 -18.98 58.80 6.05
N ALA A 12 -19.71 59.91 5.92
CA ALA A 12 -20.83 60.02 4.98
C ALA A 12 -20.37 59.86 3.52
N ARG A 13 -19.19 60.41 3.17
CA ARG A 13 -18.59 60.25 1.84
C ARG A 13 -18.24 58.79 1.55
N LEU A 14 -17.57 58.10 2.47
CA LEU A 14 -17.17 56.69 2.30
C LEU A 14 -18.38 55.76 2.16
N ILE A 15 -19.46 56.03 2.90
CA ILE A 15 -20.71 55.27 2.79
C ILE A 15 -21.36 55.53 1.42
N ALA A 16 -21.48 56.79 0.99
CA ALA A 16 -22.06 57.12 -0.32
C ALA A 16 -21.26 56.48 -1.48
N GLU A 17 -19.93 56.48 -1.38
CA GLU A 17 -19.04 55.84 -2.35
C GLU A 17 -19.26 54.31 -2.41
N ALA A 18 -19.45 53.67 -1.25
CA ALA A 18 -19.72 52.23 -1.18
C ALA A 18 -21.10 51.80 -1.76
N TYR A 19 -22.07 52.72 -1.85
CA TYR A 19 -23.41 52.47 -2.39
C TYR A 19 -23.64 53.05 -3.80
N THR A 20 -22.56 53.43 -4.51
CA THR A 20 -22.66 53.90 -5.90
C THR A 20 -22.84 52.70 -6.85
N ASP A 21 -23.60 52.87 -7.93
CA ASP A 21 -23.90 51.81 -8.93
C ASP A 21 -22.64 51.21 -9.61
N ASP A 22 -21.51 51.94 -9.56
CA ASP A 22 -20.21 51.53 -10.12
C ASP A 22 -19.39 50.62 -9.18
N VAL A 23 -19.84 50.39 -7.95
CA VAL A 23 -19.15 49.47 -7.04
C VAL A 23 -19.48 48.03 -7.46
N PRO A 24 -18.47 47.17 -7.72
CA PRO A 24 -18.73 45.78 -8.04
C PRO A 24 -19.49 45.14 -6.87
N ALA A 25 -20.76 44.83 -7.09
CA ALA A 25 -21.60 44.16 -6.11
C ALA A 25 -20.85 42.92 -5.61
N VAL A 26 -20.70 42.79 -4.29
CA VAL A 26 -20.08 41.62 -3.69
C VAL A 26 -21.03 40.44 -3.91
N THR A 27 -20.87 39.74 -5.04
CA THR A 27 -21.72 38.60 -5.43
C THR A 27 -21.39 37.32 -4.67
N ARG A 28 -20.37 37.35 -3.82
CA ARG A 28 -19.96 36.20 -3.01
C ARG A 28 -19.73 36.63 -1.56
N TYR A 29 -20.47 36.01 -0.66
CA TYR A 29 -20.20 36.07 0.77
C TYR A 29 -19.50 34.78 1.17
N ARG A 30 -18.36 34.90 1.87
CA ARG A 30 -17.68 33.75 2.49
C ARG A 30 -17.95 33.81 3.98
N ASP A 31 -18.70 32.84 4.47
CA ASP A 31 -18.85 32.63 5.90
C ASP A 31 -17.51 32.18 6.50
N THR A 32 -17.01 32.92 7.49
CA THR A 32 -15.77 32.61 8.22
C THR A 32 -16.05 31.92 9.55
N THR A 33 -17.32 31.74 9.92
CA THR A 33 -17.66 31.02 11.14
C THR A 33 -17.24 29.54 11.01
N PRO A 34 -16.68 28.94 12.06
CA PRO A 34 -16.35 27.52 12.02
C PRO A 34 -17.66 26.73 11.88
N PRO A 35 -17.76 25.80 10.92
CA PRO A 35 -18.98 25.02 10.75
C PRO A 35 -19.24 24.19 12.01
N THR A 36 -20.43 24.33 12.59
CA THR A 36 -20.88 23.45 13.67
C THR A 36 -21.07 22.03 13.14
N PRO A 37 -20.46 21.01 13.75
CA PRO A 37 -20.65 19.62 13.34
C PRO A 37 -22.12 19.23 13.49
N THR A 38 -22.78 18.85 12.41
CA THR A 38 -24.19 18.42 12.42
C THR A 38 -24.38 17.00 12.96
N GLY A 39 -23.30 16.24 13.17
CA GLY A 39 -23.34 14.84 13.61
C GLY A 39 -23.97 13.87 12.59
N ALA A 40 -24.39 14.38 11.43
CA ALA A 40 -25.00 13.59 10.37
C ALA A 40 -23.94 12.77 9.62
N ALA A 41 -24.25 11.49 9.36
CA ALA A 41 -23.41 10.66 8.51
C ALA A 41 -23.42 11.19 7.07
N PRO A 42 -22.30 11.13 6.34
CA PRO A 42 -22.25 11.54 4.93
C PRO A 42 -23.26 10.75 4.09
N VAL A 43 -24.21 11.45 3.48
CA VAL A 43 -25.19 10.84 2.57
C VAL A 43 -24.65 10.93 1.13
N PRO A 44 -24.76 9.87 0.31
CA PRO A 44 -24.42 9.93 -1.11
C PRO A 44 -25.24 11.01 -1.81
N GLN A 45 -24.58 12.03 -2.37
CA GLN A 45 -25.26 13.11 -3.08
C GLN A 45 -25.62 12.68 -4.51
N PRO A 46 -26.86 12.91 -4.97
CA PRO A 46 -27.23 12.67 -6.37
C PRO A 46 -26.40 13.56 -7.30
N GLY A 47 -25.73 12.98 -8.29
CA GLY A 47 -24.97 13.72 -9.31
C GLY A 47 -23.54 14.13 -8.93
N ALA A 48 -23.13 13.94 -7.67
CA ALA A 48 -21.73 14.05 -7.28
C ALA A 48 -21.01 12.71 -7.52
N ARG A 49 -19.71 12.77 -7.79
CA ARG A 49 -18.82 11.60 -7.91
C ARG A 49 -19.11 10.65 -6.75
N ALA A 50 -19.38 9.38 -7.05
CA ALA A 50 -19.68 8.37 -6.03
C ALA A 50 -18.63 8.46 -4.89
N PRO A 51 -19.05 8.32 -3.62
CA PRO A 51 -18.13 8.30 -2.49
C PRO A 51 -16.95 7.39 -2.82
N MET A 52 -15.73 7.93 -2.74
CA MET A 52 -14.53 7.23 -3.18
C MET A 52 -14.55 5.84 -2.55
N SER A 53 -14.46 4.80 -3.39
CA SER A 53 -14.62 3.43 -2.89
C SER A 53 -13.60 3.17 -1.79
N GLN A 54 -13.98 2.40 -0.78
CA GLN A 54 -13.11 2.11 0.35
C GLN A 54 -11.75 1.53 -0.11
N ARG A 55 -11.78 0.66 -1.13
CA ARG A 55 -10.55 0.15 -1.79
C ARG A 55 -9.68 1.24 -2.40
N ALA A 56 -10.27 2.24 -3.06
CA ALA A 56 -9.48 3.35 -3.63
C ALA A 56 -8.82 4.19 -2.53
N THR A 57 -9.48 4.33 -1.37
CA THR A 57 -8.91 4.97 -0.19
C THR A 57 -7.76 4.15 0.37
N ASP A 58 -7.94 2.84 0.54
CA ASP A 58 -6.91 1.94 1.07
C ASP A 58 -5.66 1.93 0.18
N ILE A 59 -5.83 1.88 -1.14
CA ILE A 59 -4.72 1.94 -2.10
C ILE A 59 -3.97 3.27 -1.99
N SER A 60 -4.68 4.39 -1.84
CA SER A 60 -4.06 5.72 -1.72
C SER A 60 -3.25 5.85 -0.43
N VAL A 61 -3.74 5.27 0.66
CA VAL A 61 -3.01 5.23 1.94
C VAL A 61 -1.79 4.31 1.84
N MET A 62 -1.92 3.18 1.13
CA MET A 62 -0.80 2.26 0.90
C MET A 62 0.30 2.90 0.06
N THR A 63 -0.03 3.64 -1.01
CA THR A 63 0.98 4.31 -1.83
C THR A 63 1.65 5.46 -1.10
N LEU A 64 0.89 6.23 -0.30
CA LEU A 64 1.45 7.30 0.54
C LEU A 64 2.43 6.74 1.58
N SER A 65 2.03 5.70 2.30
CA SER A 65 2.87 5.05 3.30
C SER A 65 4.11 4.41 2.69
N ALA A 66 3.99 3.78 1.52
CA ALA A 66 5.13 3.26 0.78
C ALA A 66 6.13 4.36 0.39
N GLY A 67 5.63 5.53 -0.04
CA GLY A 67 6.47 6.69 -0.34
C GLY A 67 7.23 7.19 0.89
N VAL A 68 6.55 7.37 2.03
CA VAL A 68 7.18 7.80 3.29
C VAL A 68 8.20 6.78 3.79
N ALA A 69 7.89 5.49 3.67
CA ALA A 69 8.80 4.42 4.04
C ALA A 69 10.09 4.38 3.19
N SER A 70 10.06 4.94 1.98
CA SER A 70 11.26 5.01 1.11
C SER A 70 12.24 6.13 1.50
N LEU A 71 11.79 7.14 2.26
CA LEU A 71 12.60 8.31 2.61
C LEU A 71 13.88 8.00 3.39
N PRO A 72 13.89 7.09 4.40
CA PRO A 72 15.12 6.77 5.13
C PRO A 72 16.17 6.09 4.24
N LEU A 73 15.74 5.27 3.28
CA LEU A 73 16.64 4.59 2.35
C LEU A 73 17.27 5.58 1.37
N GLY A 74 16.45 6.45 0.75
CA GLY A 74 16.94 7.48 -0.17
C GLY A 74 17.77 8.56 0.53
N GLY A 75 17.31 9.02 1.69
CA GLY A 75 18.01 10.00 2.52
C GLY A 75 19.34 9.47 3.06
N GLY A 76 19.37 8.22 3.52
CA GLY A 76 20.61 7.57 3.96
C GLY A 76 21.63 7.45 2.82
N ALA A 77 21.20 7.02 1.64
CA ALA A 77 22.07 6.95 0.46
C ALA A 77 22.61 8.33 0.04
N ALA A 78 21.76 9.36 0.05
CA ALA A 78 22.15 10.72 -0.28
C ALA A 78 23.15 11.29 0.73
N LEU A 79 22.95 11.05 2.04
CA LEU A 79 23.87 11.47 3.09
C LEU A 79 25.23 10.77 2.99
N VAL A 80 25.24 9.48 2.69
CA VAL A 80 26.49 8.73 2.46
C VAL A 80 27.25 9.31 1.27
N LEU A 81 26.58 9.56 0.15
CA LEU A 81 27.20 10.15 -1.05
C LEU A 81 27.69 11.58 -0.81
N TRP A 82 26.92 12.38 -0.07
CA TRP A 82 27.31 13.73 0.32
C TRP A 82 28.57 13.72 1.19
N GLN A 83 28.63 12.81 2.17
CA GLN A 83 29.81 12.65 3.01
C GLN A 83 31.02 12.17 2.20
N LEU A 84 30.82 11.22 1.27
CA LEU A 84 31.85 10.72 0.36
C LEU A 84 32.43 11.80 -0.56
N SER A 85 31.62 12.78 -0.97
CA SER A 85 32.07 13.92 -1.79
C SER A 85 33.10 14.82 -1.10
N SER A 86 33.28 14.70 0.22
CA SER A 86 34.26 15.47 0.99
C SER A 86 35.62 14.78 1.17
N VAL A 87 35.77 13.54 0.69
CA VAL A 87 36.94 12.69 0.95
C VAL A 87 37.77 12.50 -0.34
N ASN A 88 39.09 12.35 -0.19
CA ASN A 88 40.02 12.14 -1.31
C ASN A 88 39.60 10.92 -2.16
N PRO A 89 39.32 11.09 -3.47
CA PRO A 89 38.71 10.07 -4.32
C PRO A 89 39.52 8.77 -4.42
N ALA A 90 40.84 8.84 -4.23
CA ALA A 90 41.71 7.65 -4.27
C ALA A 90 41.50 6.71 -3.06
N VAL A 91 41.31 7.27 -1.87
CA VAL A 91 41.02 6.49 -0.64
C VAL A 91 39.59 5.97 -0.69
N LEU A 92 38.68 6.76 -1.27
CA LEU A 92 37.28 6.41 -1.48
C LEU A 92 37.10 5.20 -2.40
N ALA A 93 37.83 5.16 -3.52
CA ALA A 93 37.73 4.07 -4.48
C ALA A 93 38.18 2.73 -3.86
N LEU A 94 39.24 2.76 -3.06
CA LEU A 94 39.75 1.60 -2.34
C LEU A 94 38.80 1.16 -1.21
N ALA A 95 38.24 2.12 -0.46
CA ALA A 95 37.31 1.84 0.62
C ALA A 95 35.90 1.44 0.13
N ALA A 96 35.44 1.93 -1.03
CA ALA A 96 34.14 1.61 -1.61
C ALA A 96 34.14 0.27 -2.35
N ALA A 97 35.28 -0.17 -2.88
CA ALA A 97 35.41 -1.49 -3.50
C ALA A 97 35.22 -2.63 -2.47
N ALA A 98 35.61 -2.43 -1.21
CA ALA A 98 35.54 -3.46 -0.18
C ALA A 98 34.09 -3.85 0.21
N PRO A 99 33.16 -2.92 0.53
CA PRO A 99 31.77 -3.25 0.82
C PRO A 99 31.00 -3.75 -0.40
N VAL A 100 31.25 -3.19 -1.60
CA VAL A 100 30.56 -3.62 -2.83
C VAL A 100 31.01 -5.02 -3.23
N GLY A 101 32.29 -5.35 -3.06
CA GLY A 101 32.80 -6.70 -3.24
C GLY A 101 32.18 -7.70 -2.25
N LEU A 102 32.05 -7.32 -0.98
CA LEU A 102 31.40 -8.15 0.05
C LEU A 102 29.90 -8.35 -0.23
N ALA A 103 29.17 -7.27 -0.55
CA ALA A 103 27.75 -7.32 -0.86
C ALA A 103 27.48 -8.11 -2.16
N GLY A 104 28.36 -7.97 -3.17
CA GLY A 104 28.34 -8.79 -4.38
C GLY A 104 28.58 -10.26 -4.08
N ALA A 105 29.58 -10.59 -3.26
CA ALA A 105 29.87 -11.95 -2.85
C ALA A 105 28.69 -12.59 -2.07
N LEU A 106 28.08 -11.84 -1.15
CA LEU A 106 26.89 -12.29 -0.41
C LEU A 106 25.67 -12.43 -1.31
N GLY A 107 25.45 -11.51 -2.26
CA GLY A 107 24.36 -11.59 -3.23
C GLY A 107 24.51 -12.78 -4.19
N ILE A 108 25.74 -13.07 -4.62
CA ILE A 108 26.05 -14.25 -5.44
C ILE A 108 25.84 -15.52 -4.61
N ALA A 109 26.29 -15.57 -3.36
CA ALA A 109 26.08 -16.70 -2.46
C ALA A 109 24.58 -16.95 -2.20
N ALA A 110 23.80 -15.91 -1.92
CA ALA A 110 22.35 -16.02 -1.73
C ALA A 110 21.64 -16.50 -3.00
N ARG A 111 22.08 -16.05 -4.19
CA ARG A 111 21.55 -16.52 -5.47
C ARG A 111 21.90 -17.98 -5.72
N MET A 112 23.11 -18.42 -5.36
CA MET A 112 23.52 -19.82 -5.49
C MET A 112 22.76 -20.72 -4.51
N ILE A 113 22.56 -20.29 -3.26
CA ILE A 113 21.73 -21.00 -2.28
C ILE A 113 20.27 -21.06 -2.76
N GLY A 114 19.71 -19.96 -3.26
CA GLY A 114 18.35 -19.94 -3.79
C GLY A 114 18.14 -20.84 -5.03
N ARG A 115 19.17 -20.98 -5.88
CA ARG A 115 19.14 -21.94 -6.99
C ARG A 115 19.27 -23.38 -6.48
N ALA A 116 20.17 -23.66 -5.55
CA ALA A 116 20.30 -24.98 -4.93
C ALA A 116 19.03 -25.42 -4.18
N VAL A 117 18.31 -24.49 -3.54
CA VAL A 117 17.00 -24.74 -2.91
C VAL A 117 15.92 -24.98 -3.95
N ARG A 118 15.92 -24.26 -5.08
CA ARG A 118 14.97 -24.50 -6.19
C ARG A 118 15.23 -25.85 -6.87
N ASP A 119 16.48 -26.20 -7.07
CA ASP A 119 16.88 -27.47 -7.68
C ASP A 119 16.69 -28.64 -6.69
N GLY A 120 16.89 -28.41 -5.39
CA GLY A 120 16.51 -29.33 -4.32
C GLY A 120 15.00 -29.47 -4.13
N ALA A 121 14.22 -28.41 -4.41
CA ALA A 121 12.76 -28.47 -4.46
C ALA A 121 12.27 -29.23 -5.71
N ALA A 122 13.05 -29.24 -6.79
CA ALA A 122 12.83 -30.11 -7.94
C ALA A 122 13.26 -31.57 -7.70
N ALA A 123 13.96 -31.85 -6.58
CA ALA A 123 14.28 -33.19 -6.11
C ALA A 123 13.24 -33.75 -5.11
N LEU A 124 12.15 -33.01 -4.83
CA LEU A 124 10.98 -33.63 -4.20
C LEU A 124 10.40 -34.69 -5.15
N PRO A 125 10.01 -35.88 -4.65
CA PRO A 125 9.41 -36.90 -5.51
C PRO A 125 8.20 -36.30 -6.24
N PRO A 126 8.05 -36.53 -7.56
CA PRO A 126 6.90 -36.02 -8.29
C PRO A 126 5.63 -36.51 -7.60
N SER A 127 4.78 -35.57 -7.17
CA SER A 127 3.52 -35.85 -6.49
C SER A 127 2.45 -36.48 -7.42
N GLU A 128 2.81 -36.77 -8.66
CA GLU A 128 1.94 -37.40 -9.65
C GLU A 128 2.42 -38.83 -9.90
N VAL A 129 1.83 -39.77 -9.16
CA VAL A 129 1.98 -41.21 -9.43
C VAL A 129 0.88 -41.62 -10.39
N HIS A 130 1.23 -41.79 -11.67
CA HIS A 130 0.30 -42.31 -12.67
C HIS A 130 0.17 -43.84 -12.53
N HIS A 131 -0.86 -44.29 -11.83
CA HIS A 131 -1.17 -45.71 -11.72
C HIS A 131 -1.89 -46.19 -13.00
N HIS A 132 -1.17 -46.89 -13.88
CA HIS A 132 -1.76 -47.60 -15.01
C HIS A 132 -2.09 -49.04 -14.60
N HIS A 133 -3.38 -49.37 -14.56
CA HIS A 133 -3.84 -50.72 -14.24
C HIS A 133 -4.27 -51.45 -15.52
N THR A 134 -3.60 -52.56 -15.84
CA THR A 134 -3.96 -53.45 -16.95
C THR A 134 -4.77 -54.63 -16.37
N GLY A 135 -6.08 -54.43 -16.23
CA GLY A 135 -7.03 -55.45 -15.76
C GLY A 135 -8.40 -54.82 -15.40
N PRO A 136 -9.49 -55.62 -15.37
CA PRO A 136 -10.81 -55.10 -15.03
C PRO A 136 -10.80 -54.55 -13.59
N THR A 137 -10.86 -53.23 -13.48
CA THR A 137 -10.73 -52.51 -12.22
C THR A 137 -12.12 -52.38 -11.59
N LEU A 138 -12.32 -52.97 -10.41
CA LEU A 138 -13.55 -52.81 -9.66
C LEU A 138 -13.48 -51.47 -8.90
N VAL A 139 -14.20 -50.46 -9.39
CA VAL A 139 -14.26 -49.13 -8.78
C VAL A 139 -15.39 -49.12 -7.75
N GLN A 140 -15.06 -49.22 -6.46
CA GLN A 140 -16.03 -49.11 -5.38
C GLN A 140 -16.10 -47.65 -4.88
N ASN A 141 -17.03 -46.88 -5.41
CA ASN A 141 -17.29 -45.51 -4.95
C ASN A 141 -18.15 -45.54 -3.69
N THR A 142 -17.56 -45.21 -2.54
CA THR A 142 -18.33 -44.94 -1.31
C THR A 142 -18.36 -43.43 -1.10
N ALA A 143 -19.52 -42.81 -1.35
CA ALA A 143 -19.73 -41.39 -1.09
C ALA A 143 -20.07 -41.19 0.39
N TYR A 144 -19.35 -40.30 1.06
CA TYR A 144 -19.63 -39.90 2.44
C TYR A 144 -20.23 -38.49 2.45
N ASP A 145 -21.45 -38.36 2.95
CA ASP A 145 -22.12 -37.07 3.15
C ASP A 145 -21.47 -36.35 4.34
N GLN A 146 -20.96 -35.13 4.10
CA GLN A 146 -20.20 -34.32 5.06
C GLN A 146 -21.08 -33.74 6.18
N ARG A 147 -22.40 -33.94 6.15
CA ARG A 147 -23.34 -33.37 7.15
C ARG A 147 -23.39 -34.10 8.49
N THR A 148 -22.81 -35.31 8.59
CA THR A 148 -22.77 -36.04 9.86
C THR A 148 -21.32 -36.36 10.21
N THR A 149 -20.76 -35.68 11.21
CA THR A 149 -19.43 -36.02 11.76
C THR A 149 -19.52 -37.39 12.44
N ARG A 150 -19.16 -38.45 11.71
CA ARG A 150 -18.94 -39.79 12.27
C ARG A 150 -17.44 -40.09 12.20
N GLY A 151 -16.86 -40.44 13.35
CA GLY A 151 -15.46 -40.84 13.42
C GLY A 151 -15.22 -42.08 12.58
N VAL A 152 -14.46 -41.94 11.50
CA VAL A 152 -14.07 -43.06 10.64
C VAL A 152 -12.81 -43.66 11.24
N ILE A 153 -12.93 -44.84 11.86
CA ILE A 153 -11.77 -45.65 12.20
C ILE A 153 -11.49 -46.55 10.99
N ALA A 154 -10.57 -46.13 10.14
CA ALA A 154 -10.08 -46.95 9.04
C ALA A 154 -9.03 -47.93 9.58
N ARG A 155 -9.28 -49.23 9.43
CA ARG A 155 -8.30 -50.28 9.70
C ARG A 155 -7.82 -50.82 8.36
N THR A 156 -6.57 -50.55 8.02
CA THR A 156 -5.89 -51.21 6.89
C THR A 156 -5.33 -52.54 7.40
N GLY A 157 -5.81 -53.65 6.84
CA GLY A 157 -5.25 -54.97 7.10
C GLY A 157 -4.57 -55.50 5.84
N ASP A 158 -3.29 -55.83 5.94
CA ASP A 158 -2.57 -56.53 4.87
C ASP A 158 -3.10 -57.96 4.79
N THR A 159 -3.94 -58.22 3.79
CA THR A 159 -4.39 -59.59 3.49
C THR A 159 -3.45 -60.17 2.44
N HIS A 160 -2.29 -60.66 2.87
CA HIS A 160 -1.42 -61.44 2.00
C HIS A 160 -1.99 -62.86 1.84
N ARG A 161 -2.98 -63.01 0.96
CA ARG A 161 -3.49 -64.32 0.56
C ARG A 161 -2.65 -64.81 -0.63
N THR A 162 -1.71 -65.70 -0.35
CA THR A 162 -1.04 -66.47 -1.40
C THR A 162 -2.06 -67.42 -2.04
N ARG A 163 -2.34 -67.14 -3.32
CA ARG A 163 -3.01 -67.96 -4.36
C ARG A 163 -4.39 -68.56 -4.05
#